data_AF-A0A917EV17-F1
#
_entry.id   AF-A0A917EV17-F1
#
_cell.length_a   1.000
_cell.length_b   1.000
_cell.length_c   1.000
_cell.angle_alpha   90.00
_cell.angle_beta   90.00
_cell.angle_gamma   90.00
#
_symmetry.space_group_name_H-M   'P 1'
#
loop_
_entity.id
_entity.type
_entity.pdbx_description
1 polymer ?
#
loop_
_entity_poly.entity_id
_entity_poly.type
_entity_poly.pdbx_seq_one_letter_code
_entity_poly.pdbx_strand_id
1 'polypeptide(L)'
;MVPTVSVPNTTFTAVEWGSGVSAKLSGLDENTQYSVSIDSRYKGETKTAGGYFSLFSTPVNVTTNAAGEATITWTPDTFPQNYTDSGESGFLLGAYVRVDPTGGPVVDSSPQGFADPIALSNPLQIQFLPFDQVTFSAQACIEPDQLLTSAPGMRVTLSGLVPREWVAVTSHQTGGPSSFGFAGYGHADDSGQAVIILHGSFPDYPVSPSNAIAPGEWQLVWGGNYRVAPPPGTLGPATPIQIGNCP
;
A
#
# COMPACT_ATOMS: atom_id res chain seq x y z
N MET A 1 -11.18 34.00 -10.40
CA MET A 1 -10.34 33.66 -9.23
C MET A 1 -9.78 32.27 -9.49
N VAL A 2 -8.59 31.90 -9.01
CA VAL A 2 -8.09 30.51 -9.20
C VAL A 2 -8.71 29.64 -8.10
N PRO A 3 -9.43 28.56 -8.42
CA PRO A 3 -9.96 27.65 -7.42
C PRO A 3 -8.85 27.07 -6.54
N THR A 4 -9.08 27.02 -5.23
CA THR A 4 -8.14 26.41 -4.29
C THR A 4 -8.86 25.53 -3.28
N VAL A 5 -8.14 24.51 -2.79
CA VAL A 5 -8.54 23.72 -1.64
C VAL A 5 -7.40 23.73 -0.63
N SER A 6 -7.74 24.05 0.61
CA SER A 6 -6.81 24.09 1.73
C SER A 6 -7.26 23.12 2.81
N VAL A 7 -6.31 22.39 3.37
CA VAL A 7 -6.52 21.44 4.46
C VAL A 7 -5.69 21.93 5.64
N PRO A 8 -6.23 21.99 6.86
CA PRO A 8 -5.45 22.31 8.05
C PRO A 8 -4.26 21.35 8.19
N ASN A 9 -3.15 21.80 8.77
CA ASN A 9 -2.01 20.94 9.09
C ASN A 9 -2.42 19.90 10.14
N THR A 10 -2.93 18.77 9.65
CA THR A 10 -3.38 17.62 10.42
C THR A 10 -2.59 16.42 9.95
N THR A 11 -1.99 15.69 10.89
CA THR A 11 -1.32 14.41 10.61
C THR A 11 -2.30 13.28 10.90
N PHE A 12 -2.57 12.45 9.90
CA PHE A 12 -3.41 11.26 10.02
C PHE A 12 -2.53 10.04 10.31
N THR A 13 -2.95 9.17 11.21
CA THR A 13 -2.21 7.94 11.52
C THR A 13 -2.93 6.76 10.90
N ALA A 14 -2.23 5.96 10.11
CA ALA A 14 -2.84 4.77 9.51
C ALA A 14 -3.41 3.85 10.61
N VAL A 15 -4.62 3.32 10.49
CA VAL A 15 -5.55 3.36 9.34
C VAL A 15 -6.71 4.35 9.52
N GLU A 16 -6.58 5.31 10.42
CA GLU A 16 -7.69 6.12 10.90
C GLU A 16 -7.60 7.58 10.44
N TRP A 17 -8.74 8.09 9.97
CA TRP A 17 -8.92 9.51 9.70
C TRP A 17 -9.17 10.35 10.96
N GLY A 18 -9.22 9.73 12.14
CA GLY A 18 -9.54 10.39 13.41
C GLY A 18 -10.91 11.09 13.35
N SER A 19 -10.95 12.41 13.57
CA SER A 19 -12.17 13.22 13.46
C SER A 19 -12.61 13.52 12.02
N GLY A 20 -11.96 12.91 11.02
CA GLY A 20 -12.21 13.13 9.61
C GLY A 20 -11.29 14.19 8.99
N VAL A 21 -11.40 14.33 7.68
CA VAL A 21 -10.68 15.31 6.87
C VAL A 21 -11.52 16.57 6.77
N SER A 22 -10.93 17.72 7.10
CA SER A 22 -11.57 19.04 6.93
C SER A 22 -10.90 19.80 5.80
N ALA A 23 -11.69 20.33 4.87
CA ALA A 23 -11.20 21.10 3.73
C ALA A 23 -11.98 22.41 3.57
N LYS A 24 -11.25 23.49 3.28
CA LYS A 24 -11.82 24.78 2.89
C LYS A 24 -11.57 25.01 1.40
N LEU A 25 -12.65 25.24 0.68
CA LEU A 25 -12.68 25.52 -0.76
C LEU A 25 -12.91 27.02 -0.98
N SER A 26 -12.25 27.60 -1.99
CA SER A 26 -12.45 29.00 -2.37
C SER A 26 -12.19 29.24 -3.85
N GLY A 27 -12.70 30.36 -4.36
CA GLY A 27 -12.50 30.76 -5.76
C GLY A 27 -13.27 29.91 -6.78
N LEU A 28 -14.28 29.16 -6.32
CA LEU A 28 -15.19 28.38 -7.14
C LEU A 28 -16.40 29.22 -7.59
N ASP A 29 -17.25 28.67 -8.45
CA ASP A 29 -18.49 29.33 -8.83
C ASP A 29 -19.46 29.38 -7.64
N GLU A 30 -20.23 30.46 -7.53
CA GLU A 30 -21.19 30.65 -6.44
C GLU A 30 -22.35 29.65 -6.51
N ASN A 31 -22.89 29.25 -5.35
CA ASN A 31 -24.09 28.41 -5.23
C ASN A 31 -24.05 27.13 -6.09
N THR A 32 -22.85 26.60 -6.35
CA THR A 32 -22.60 25.50 -7.26
C THR A 32 -22.18 24.25 -6.49
N GLN A 33 -22.68 23.10 -6.91
CA GLN A 33 -22.34 21.81 -6.30
C GLN A 33 -21.06 21.24 -6.92
N TYR A 34 -20.20 20.71 -6.07
CA TYR A 34 -18.96 20.02 -6.43
C TYR A 34 -18.85 18.70 -5.69
N SER A 35 -18.06 17.78 -6.25
CA SER A 35 -17.71 16.52 -5.60
C SER A 35 -16.30 16.62 -5.01
N VAL A 36 -16.14 16.20 -3.77
CA VAL A 36 -14.88 16.22 -3.02
C VAL A 36 -14.52 14.79 -2.62
N SER A 37 -13.28 14.39 -2.85
CA SER A 37 -12.79 13.05 -2.52
C SER A 37 -11.32 13.07 -2.08
N ILE A 38 -10.84 11.96 -1.52
CA ILE A 38 -9.42 11.69 -1.37
C ILE A 38 -8.90 11.06 -2.65
N ASP A 39 -7.84 11.63 -3.21
CA ASP A 39 -7.07 11.09 -4.34
C ASP A 39 -5.74 10.54 -3.80
N SER A 40 -5.62 9.21 -3.72
CA SER A 40 -4.38 8.53 -3.33
C SER A 40 -3.61 8.12 -4.58
N ARG A 41 -2.44 8.72 -4.79
CA ARG A 41 -1.65 8.52 -6.02
C ARG A 41 -0.52 7.55 -5.77
N TYR A 42 -0.43 6.53 -6.60
CA TYR A 42 0.58 5.48 -6.51
C TYR A 42 1.40 5.44 -7.79
N LYS A 43 2.70 5.13 -7.66
CA LYS A 43 3.57 4.97 -8.82
C LYS A 43 3.01 3.89 -9.75
N GLY A 44 2.71 4.26 -11.00
CA GLY A 44 2.22 3.31 -12.01
C GLY A 44 3.41 2.74 -12.78
N GLU A 45 3.71 1.45 -12.60
CA GLU A 45 4.91 0.85 -13.22
C GLU A 45 4.68 0.41 -14.67
N THR A 46 3.44 0.13 -15.02
CA THR A 46 3.03 -0.24 -16.38
C THR A 46 2.74 0.96 -17.27
N LYS A 47 2.70 2.17 -16.69
CA LYS A 47 2.40 3.42 -17.38
C LYS A 47 3.67 4.25 -17.49
N THR A 48 3.88 4.84 -18.66
CA THR A 48 4.93 5.82 -19.04
C THR A 48 5.77 6.39 -17.88
N ALA A 49 7.09 6.45 -18.04
CA ALA A 49 8.00 7.01 -17.03
C ALA A 49 7.47 8.31 -16.39
N GLY A 50 7.30 8.30 -15.06
CA GLY A 50 6.71 9.40 -14.29
C GLY A 50 5.19 9.36 -14.12
N GLY A 51 4.52 8.31 -14.63
CA GLY A 51 3.09 8.09 -14.46
C GLY A 51 2.70 7.64 -13.04
N TYR A 52 1.43 7.84 -12.72
CA TYR A 52 0.80 7.35 -11.50
C TYR A 52 -0.62 6.85 -11.80
N PHE A 53 -1.18 6.04 -10.91
CA PHE A 53 -2.61 5.75 -10.89
C PHE A 53 -3.23 6.27 -9.58
N SER A 54 -4.51 6.60 -9.63
CA SER A 54 -5.27 7.11 -8.49
C SER A 54 -6.20 6.05 -7.94
N LEU A 55 -6.27 5.95 -6.61
CA LEU A 55 -7.37 5.32 -5.89
C LEU A 55 -8.14 6.40 -5.13
N PHE A 56 -9.45 6.44 -5.34
CA PHE A 56 -10.32 7.45 -4.76
C PHE A 56 -11.10 6.92 -3.56
N SER A 57 -11.37 7.79 -2.58
CA SER A 57 -12.48 7.57 -1.64
C SER A 57 -13.82 7.81 -2.34
N THR A 58 -14.91 7.32 -1.76
CA THR A 58 -16.26 7.71 -2.18
C THR A 58 -16.40 9.25 -2.13
N PRO A 59 -16.80 9.92 -3.22
CA PRO A 59 -16.96 11.37 -3.21
C PRO A 59 -18.13 11.83 -2.34
N VAL A 60 -17.94 12.96 -1.67
CA VAL A 60 -18.99 13.69 -0.96
C VAL A 60 -19.33 14.98 -1.72
N ASN A 61 -20.60 15.39 -1.70
CA ASN A 61 -21.02 16.60 -2.39
C ASN A 61 -21.01 17.80 -1.43
N VAL A 62 -20.58 18.95 -1.95
CA VAL A 62 -20.57 20.22 -1.24
C VAL A 62 -21.10 21.32 -2.16
N THR A 63 -21.87 22.26 -1.60
CA THR A 63 -22.37 23.43 -2.33
C THR A 63 -21.67 24.68 -1.81
N THR A 64 -21.11 25.47 -2.72
CA THR A 64 -20.48 26.75 -2.41
C THR A 64 -21.50 27.81 -2.02
N ASN A 65 -21.09 28.81 -1.25
CA ASN A 65 -21.90 29.98 -0.93
C ASN A 65 -21.87 31.03 -2.06
N ALA A 66 -22.50 32.18 -1.82
CA ALA A 66 -22.50 33.33 -2.75
C ALA A 66 -21.12 33.97 -3.00
N ALA A 67 -20.10 33.60 -2.21
CA ALA A 67 -18.72 34.03 -2.41
C ALA A 67 -17.87 32.97 -3.15
N GLY A 68 -18.46 31.84 -3.57
CA GLY A 68 -17.72 30.75 -4.18
C GLY A 68 -16.86 29.95 -3.19
N GLU A 69 -17.25 29.93 -1.91
CA GLU A 69 -16.53 29.26 -0.83
C GLU A 69 -17.35 28.13 -0.21
N ALA A 70 -16.67 27.12 0.30
CA ALA A 70 -17.29 26.09 1.13
C ALA A 70 -16.31 25.58 2.19
N THR A 71 -16.84 25.02 3.28
CA THR A 71 -16.06 24.23 4.24
C THR A 71 -16.78 22.92 4.46
N ILE A 72 -16.04 21.82 4.42
CA ILE A 72 -16.57 20.47 4.60
C ILE A 72 -15.66 19.68 5.52
N THR A 73 -16.27 18.86 6.37
CA THR A 73 -15.60 17.86 7.20
C THR A 73 -16.30 16.53 6.98
N TRP A 74 -15.54 15.49 6.64
CA TRP A 74 -16.08 14.15 6.42
C TRP A 74 -15.05 13.08 6.76
N THR A 75 -15.50 11.85 6.96
CA THR A 75 -14.61 10.69 7.12
C THR A 75 -14.60 9.90 5.83
N PRO A 76 -13.50 9.91 5.06
CA PRO A 76 -13.36 9.07 3.87
C PRO A 76 -13.50 7.58 4.22
N ASP A 77 -14.08 6.80 3.31
CA ASP A 77 -14.33 5.37 3.47
C ASP A 77 -13.10 4.49 3.20
N THR A 78 -12.09 5.05 2.53
CA THR A 78 -10.80 4.40 2.28
C THR A 78 -9.68 5.20 2.92
N PHE A 79 -8.66 4.51 3.43
CA PHE A 79 -7.42 5.11 3.95
C PHE A 79 -6.27 4.77 2.99
N PRO A 80 -5.40 5.74 2.62
CA PRO A 80 -4.28 5.49 1.70
C PRO A 80 -3.35 4.42 2.25
N GLN A 81 -3.01 3.46 1.42
CA GLN A 81 -2.03 2.44 1.73
C GLN A 81 -0.64 2.96 1.35
N ASN A 82 0.42 2.49 2.00
CA ASN A 82 1.78 2.85 1.63
C ASN A 82 2.22 2.16 0.33
N TYR A 83 1.64 1.00 0.04
CA TYR A 83 1.70 0.34 -1.27
C TYR A 83 0.45 -0.53 -1.44
N THR A 84 0.05 -0.83 -2.66
CA THR A 84 -1.20 -1.56 -2.96
C THR A 84 -0.98 -3.07 -3.11
N ASP A 85 -2.06 -3.84 -2.95
CA ASP A 85 -2.12 -5.28 -3.23
C ASP A 85 -2.27 -5.62 -4.73
N SER A 86 -2.23 -4.60 -5.60
CA SER A 86 -2.46 -4.70 -7.05
C SER A 86 -1.33 -5.39 -7.82
N GLY A 87 -0.22 -5.77 -7.16
CA GLY A 87 0.93 -6.42 -7.79
C GLY A 87 1.82 -5.47 -8.61
N GLU A 88 1.47 -4.18 -8.70
CA GLU A 88 2.33 -3.12 -9.21
C GLU A 88 3.10 -2.50 -8.03
N SER A 89 4.39 -2.14 -8.19
CA SER A 89 5.20 -1.59 -7.08
C SER A 89 4.86 -0.14 -6.71
N GLY A 90 3.56 0.19 -6.74
CA GLY A 90 3.03 1.51 -6.47
C GLY A 90 3.17 1.85 -5.01
N PHE A 91 4.34 2.35 -4.61
CA PHE A 91 4.44 3.12 -3.37
C PHE A 91 3.56 4.37 -3.49
N LEU A 92 2.95 4.77 -2.37
CA LEU A 92 2.18 6.00 -2.29
C LEU A 92 3.10 7.19 -2.56
N LEU A 93 2.76 7.97 -3.59
CA LEU A 93 3.40 9.23 -3.92
C LEU A 93 2.84 10.37 -3.07
N GLY A 94 1.55 10.29 -2.75
CA GLY A 94 0.85 11.23 -1.89
C GLY A 94 -0.65 10.98 -1.90
N ALA A 95 -1.34 11.47 -0.87
CA ALA A 95 -2.79 11.54 -0.83
C ALA A 95 -3.23 13.01 -0.75
N TYR A 96 -4.32 13.34 -1.41
CA TYR A 96 -4.75 14.74 -1.61
C TYR A 96 -6.25 14.85 -1.44
N VAL A 97 -6.73 16.02 -1.01
CA VAL A 97 -8.13 16.39 -1.21
C VAL A 97 -8.27 16.91 -2.64
N ARG A 98 -9.18 16.29 -3.38
CA ARG A 98 -9.47 16.57 -4.79
C ARG A 98 -10.88 17.14 -4.92
N VAL A 99 -11.03 18.18 -5.74
CA VAL A 99 -12.32 18.81 -6.07
C VAL A 99 -12.60 18.64 -7.56
N ASP A 100 -13.77 18.11 -7.86
CA ASP A 100 -14.26 17.84 -9.22
C ASP A 100 -15.64 18.46 -9.42
N PRO A 101 -16.11 18.58 -10.68
CA PRO A 101 -17.53 18.80 -10.95
C PRO A 101 -18.40 17.74 -10.26
N THR A 102 -19.69 18.06 -10.10
CA THR A 102 -20.66 17.10 -9.56
C THR A 102 -20.63 15.79 -10.36
N GLY A 103 -20.51 14.66 -9.66
CA GLY A 103 -20.39 13.33 -10.27
C GLY A 103 -18.98 12.72 -10.14
N GLY A 104 -18.01 13.52 -9.68
CA GLY A 104 -16.69 13.04 -9.27
C GLY A 104 -15.67 12.93 -10.41
N PRO A 105 -14.46 12.40 -10.11
CA PRO A 105 -13.37 12.33 -11.07
C PRO A 105 -13.81 11.64 -12.37
N VAL A 106 -13.64 12.33 -13.49
CA VAL A 106 -14.02 11.81 -14.81
C VAL A 106 -12.86 11.00 -15.37
N VAL A 107 -13.12 9.75 -15.74
CA VAL A 107 -12.16 8.92 -16.47
C VAL A 107 -11.91 9.53 -17.85
N ASP A 108 -10.64 9.64 -18.23
CA ASP A 108 -10.25 10.16 -19.54
C ASP A 108 -9.07 9.36 -20.13
N SER A 109 -8.55 9.83 -21.27
CA SER A 109 -7.43 9.18 -21.97
C SER A 109 -6.06 9.61 -21.45
N SER A 110 -5.97 10.31 -20.32
CA SER A 110 -4.68 10.70 -19.74
C SER A 110 -3.88 9.47 -19.30
N PRO A 111 -2.55 9.57 -19.20
CA PRO A 111 -1.73 8.50 -18.61
C PRO A 111 -2.18 8.12 -17.20
N GLN A 112 -2.73 9.08 -16.44
CA GLN A 112 -3.27 8.86 -15.09
C GLN A 112 -4.61 8.13 -15.10
N GLY A 113 -5.34 8.18 -16.23
CA GLY A 113 -6.66 7.59 -16.43
C GLY A 113 -7.81 8.45 -15.93
N PHE A 114 -7.53 9.67 -15.44
CA PHE A 114 -8.53 10.61 -14.93
C PHE A 114 -8.17 12.03 -15.34
N ALA A 115 -9.19 12.82 -15.67
CA ALA A 115 -9.06 14.23 -15.97
C ALA A 115 -8.41 15.00 -14.81
N ASP A 116 -7.84 16.17 -15.10
CA ASP A 116 -7.32 17.05 -14.05
C ASP A 116 -8.47 17.60 -13.17
N PRO A 117 -8.26 17.72 -11.84
CA PRO A 117 -9.26 18.27 -10.94
C PRO A 117 -9.39 19.78 -11.11
N ILE A 118 -10.52 20.34 -10.65
CA ILE A 118 -10.71 21.79 -10.55
C ILE A 118 -9.74 22.38 -9.53
N ALA A 119 -9.54 21.69 -8.41
CA ALA A 119 -8.58 22.06 -7.38
C ALA A 119 -8.03 20.80 -6.68
N LEU A 120 -6.78 20.87 -6.26
CA LEU A 120 -6.08 19.83 -5.52
C LEU A 120 -5.35 20.45 -4.33
N SER A 121 -5.38 19.79 -3.17
CA SER A 121 -4.70 20.29 -1.99
C SER A 121 -3.19 20.07 -2.07
N ASN A 122 -2.46 20.62 -1.10
CA ASN A 122 -1.15 20.07 -0.77
C ASN A 122 -1.30 18.61 -0.29
N PRO A 123 -0.22 17.79 -0.35
CA PRO A 123 -0.25 16.42 0.18
C PRO A 123 -0.71 16.39 1.63
N LEU A 124 -1.59 15.45 1.94
CA LEU A 124 -1.98 15.12 3.31
C LEU A 124 -0.77 14.52 4.04
N GLN A 125 -0.63 14.88 5.32
CA GLN A 125 0.40 14.30 6.16
C GLN A 125 -0.11 12.98 6.73
N ILE A 126 0.53 11.88 6.34
CA ILE A 126 0.18 10.53 6.78
C ILE A 126 1.36 9.91 7.51
N GLN A 127 1.10 9.42 8.71
CA GLN A 127 2.01 8.62 9.50
C GLN A 127 1.60 7.15 9.41
N PHE A 128 2.43 6.35 8.75
CA PHE A 128 2.24 4.89 8.69
C PHE A 128 2.70 4.21 9.97
N LEU A 129 2.18 3.01 10.21
CA LEU A 129 2.47 2.22 11.40
C LEU A 129 3.90 1.66 11.35
N PRO A 130 4.61 1.57 12.48
CA PRO A 130 5.93 0.98 12.50
C PRO A 130 5.84 -0.56 12.38
N PHE A 131 6.94 -1.17 11.93
CA PHE A 131 7.04 -2.63 11.80
C PHE A 131 7.23 -3.36 13.13
N ASP A 132 7.83 -2.71 14.12
CA ASP A 132 8.18 -3.30 15.42
C ASP A 132 6.98 -3.63 16.30
N GLN A 133 5.79 -3.17 15.92
CA GLN A 133 4.52 -3.54 16.55
C GLN A 133 3.99 -4.91 16.12
N VAL A 134 4.59 -5.54 15.11
CA VAL A 134 4.17 -6.84 14.59
C VAL A 134 5.14 -7.92 15.05
N THR A 135 4.59 -8.98 15.64
CA THR A 135 5.36 -10.18 15.94
C THR A 135 5.39 -11.09 14.72
N PHE A 136 6.59 -11.43 14.27
CA PHE A 136 6.85 -12.34 13.17
C PHE A 136 7.33 -13.69 13.71
N SER A 137 6.63 -14.77 13.36
CA SER A 137 6.97 -16.13 13.77
C SER A 137 7.09 -17.04 12.55
N ALA A 138 8.21 -17.74 12.46
CA ALA A 138 8.55 -18.60 11.35
C ALA A 138 9.32 -19.82 11.87
N GLN A 139 9.28 -20.93 11.12
CA GLN A 139 10.16 -22.05 11.39
C GLN A 139 11.63 -21.59 11.26
N ALA A 140 12.49 -22.02 12.17
CA ALA A 140 13.92 -21.68 12.11
C ALA A 140 14.67 -22.44 11.02
N CYS A 141 14.13 -23.59 10.60
CA CYS A 141 14.69 -24.40 9.52
C CYS A 141 13.58 -25.03 8.67
N ILE A 142 13.83 -25.17 7.37
CA ILE A 142 12.96 -25.90 6.43
C ILE A 142 13.80 -26.63 5.38
N GLU A 143 13.39 -27.82 4.97
CA GLU A 143 14.07 -28.54 3.89
C GLU A 143 13.68 -27.98 2.50
N PRO A 144 14.60 -27.92 1.52
CA PRO A 144 14.35 -27.32 0.21
C PRO A 144 13.16 -27.91 -0.55
N ASP A 145 12.89 -29.21 -0.40
CA ASP A 145 11.79 -29.91 -1.06
C ASP A 145 10.40 -29.49 -0.53
N GLN A 146 10.34 -29.01 0.71
CA GLN A 146 9.11 -28.52 1.34
C GLN A 146 8.69 -27.14 0.82
N LEU A 147 9.61 -26.39 0.20
CA LEU A 147 9.37 -25.07 -0.38
C LEU A 147 8.87 -25.14 -1.83
N LEU A 148 8.77 -26.34 -2.43
CA LEU A 148 8.22 -26.49 -3.77
C LEU A 148 6.73 -26.07 -3.81
N THR A 149 6.26 -25.57 -4.95
CA THR A 149 4.85 -25.12 -5.11
C THR A 149 3.84 -26.25 -4.85
N SER A 150 4.21 -27.50 -5.09
CA SER A 150 3.37 -28.68 -4.83
C SER A 150 3.50 -29.23 -3.40
N ALA A 151 4.42 -28.69 -2.60
CA ALA A 151 4.67 -29.12 -1.22
C ALA A 151 3.85 -28.27 -0.22
N PRO A 152 3.83 -28.62 1.07
CA PRO A 152 3.07 -27.87 2.09
C PRO A 152 3.53 -26.41 2.28
N GLY A 153 4.74 -26.06 1.84
CA GLY A 153 5.31 -24.72 2.01
C GLY A 153 5.79 -24.41 3.43
N MET A 154 6.42 -23.26 3.58
CA MET A 154 6.79 -22.73 4.88
C MET A 154 5.65 -21.91 5.45
N ARG A 155 5.20 -22.25 6.66
CA ARG A 155 4.24 -21.42 7.39
C ARG A 155 4.94 -20.30 8.15
N VAL A 156 4.48 -19.08 7.92
CA VAL A 156 4.82 -17.89 8.69
C VAL A 156 3.56 -17.31 9.30
N THR A 157 3.64 -16.85 10.54
CA THR A 157 2.56 -16.19 11.25
C THR A 157 3.00 -14.78 11.65
N LEU A 158 2.18 -13.79 11.30
CA LEU A 158 2.32 -12.42 11.73
C LEU A 158 1.16 -12.07 12.66
N SER A 159 1.42 -11.34 13.73
CA SER A 159 0.38 -10.90 14.69
C SER A 159 0.64 -9.48 15.17
N GLY A 160 -0.43 -8.76 15.54
CA GLY A 160 -0.36 -7.30 15.78
C GLY A 160 -0.58 -6.48 14.51
N LEU A 161 -1.12 -7.11 13.46
CA LEU A 161 -1.52 -6.44 12.23
C LEU A 161 -2.84 -5.69 12.42
N VAL A 162 -3.10 -4.72 11.57
CA VAL A 162 -4.44 -4.13 11.45
C VAL A 162 -5.36 -5.17 10.79
N PRO A 163 -6.64 -5.26 11.16
CA PRO A 163 -7.59 -6.09 10.44
C PRO A 163 -7.56 -5.86 8.93
N ARG A 164 -7.49 -6.95 8.15
CA ARG A 164 -7.42 -6.93 6.67
C ARG A 164 -6.18 -6.26 6.09
N GLU A 165 -5.16 -5.98 6.89
CA GLU A 165 -3.88 -5.51 6.39
C GLU A 165 -3.30 -6.52 5.41
N TRP A 166 -2.95 -6.07 4.20
CA TRP A 166 -2.29 -6.92 3.23
C TRP A 166 -0.81 -7.06 3.60
N VAL A 167 -0.30 -8.28 3.52
CA VAL A 167 1.06 -8.62 3.89
C VAL A 167 1.73 -9.42 2.77
N ALA A 168 2.97 -9.06 2.47
CA ALA A 168 3.90 -9.87 1.69
C ALA A 168 5.02 -10.37 2.58
N VAL A 169 5.43 -11.61 2.40
CA VAL A 169 6.66 -12.17 2.98
C VAL A 169 7.51 -12.70 1.84
N THR A 170 8.77 -12.29 1.79
CA THR A 170 9.74 -12.68 0.78
C THR A 170 11.03 -13.17 1.42
N SER A 171 11.75 -14.04 0.73
CA SER A 171 13.05 -14.54 1.18
C SER A 171 14.21 -13.93 0.41
N HIS A 172 15.37 -13.83 1.05
CA HIS A 172 16.64 -13.51 0.41
C HIS A 172 17.74 -14.44 0.91
N GLN A 173 18.58 -14.96 0.01
CA GLN A 173 19.74 -15.76 0.40
C GLN A 173 20.85 -14.85 0.95
N THR A 174 21.43 -15.21 2.09
CA THR A 174 22.54 -14.46 2.68
C THR A 174 23.84 -14.85 1.97
N GLY A 175 24.54 -13.89 1.36
CA GLY A 175 25.87 -14.10 0.76
C GLY A 175 25.90 -14.88 -0.55
N GLY A 176 24.75 -15.18 -1.16
CA GLY A 176 24.61 -15.84 -2.46
C GLY A 176 24.02 -14.93 -3.55
N PRO A 177 23.91 -15.40 -4.81
CA PRO A 177 23.22 -14.65 -5.86
C PRO A 177 21.74 -14.45 -5.53
N SER A 178 21.24 -13.23 -5.67
CA SER A 178 19.84 -12.83 -5.39
C SER A 178 18.82 -13.30 -6.44
N SER A 179 19.21 -14.22 -7.32
CA SER A 179 18.41 -14.65 -8.48
C SER A 179 17.27 -15.61 -8.14
N PHE A 180 17.11 -16.00 -6.87
CA PHE A 180 16.07 -16.93 -6.45
C PHE A 180 15.51 -16.57 -5.06
N GLY A 181 14.21 -16.79 -4.89
CA GLY A 181 13.51 -16.56 -3.64
C GLY A 181 12.17 -17.28 -3.58
N PHE A 182 11.60 -17.34 -2.39
CA PHE A 182 10.26 -17.79 -2.13
C PHE A 182 9.48 -16.66 -1.48
N ALA A 183 8.19 -16.63 -1.77
CA ALA A 183 7.30 -15.59 -1.30
C ALA A 183 5.93 -16.17 -0.97
N GLY A 184 5.21 -15.43 -0.13
CA GLY A 184 3.82 -15.66 0.16
C GLY A 184 3.12 -14.34 0.44
N TYR A 185 1.82 -14.29 0.15
CA TYR A 185 1.00 -13.10 0.30
C TYR A 185 -0.31 -13.47 0.99
N GLY A 186 -0.90 -12.52 1.69
CA GLY A 186 -2.16 -12.75 2.39
C GLY A 186 -2.66 -11.51 3.10
N HIS A 187 -3.75 -11.67 3.83
CA HIS A 187 -4.35 -10.61 4.62
C HIS A 187 -4.43 -11.04 6.09
N ALA A 188 -4.35 -10.07 6.98
CA ALA A 188 -4.73 -10.28 8.37
C ALA A 188 -6.23 -10.54 8.50
N ASP A 189 -6.60 -11.43 9.41
CA ASP A 189 -7.96 -11.61 9.85
C ASP A 189 -8.44 -10.45 10.75
N ASP A 190 -9.68 -10.53 11.23
CA ASP A 190 -10.27 -9.49 12.08
C ASP A 190 -9.58 -9.38 13.47
N SER A 191 -8.75 -10.34 13.84
CA SER A 191 -7.95 -10.31 15.08
C SER A 191 -6.55 -9.71 14.88
N GLY A 192 -6.18 -9.35 13.64
CA GLY A 192 -4.85 -8.85 13.32
C GLY A 192 -3.79 -9.94 13.19
N GLN A 193 -4.20 -11.18 12.86
CA GLN A 193 -3.30 -12.29 12.57
C GLN A 193 -3.31 -12.61 11.08
N ALA A 194 -2.14 -12.76 10.47
CA ALA A 194 -1.98 -13.30 9.13
C ALA A 194 -1.16 -14.60 9.17
N VAL A 195 -1.64 -15.63 8.47
CA VAL A 195 -0.90 -16.87 8.23
C VAL A 195 -0.53 -16.92 6.77
N ILE A 196 0.76 -16.83 6.49
CA ILE A 196 1.32 -16.79 5.15
C ILE A 196 2.03 -18.11 4.88
N ILE A 197 1.71 -18.75 3.75
CA ILE A 197 2.44 -19.93 3.28
C ILE A 197 3.37 -19.49 2.17
N LEU A 198 4.66 -19.73 2.35
CA LEU A 198 5.68 -19.39 1.36
C LEU A 198 6.05 -20.63 0.55
N HIS A 199 6.15 -20.43 -0.76
CA HIS A 199 6.68 -21.40 -1.71
C HIS A 199 7.68 -20.71 -2.63
N GLY A 200 8.56 -21.50 -3.27
CA GLY A 200 9.42 -21.05 -4.36
C GLY A 200 8.57 -20.34 -5.41
N SER A 201 8.90 -19.09 -5.69
CA SER A 201 8.04 -18.19 -6.44
C SER A 201 8.78 -17.59 -7.62
N PHE A 202 8.34 -17.90 -8.85
CA PHE A 202 8.08 -16.92 -9.91
C PHE A 202 7.06 -17.52 -10.92
N PRO A 203 5.89 -16.89 -11.14
CA PRO A 203 4.93 -17.31 -12.17
C PRO A 203 5.50 -17.28 -13.60
N ASP A 204 6.42 -16.35 -13.87
CA ASP A 204 7.06 -16.17 -15.17
C ASP A 204 8.16 -17.20 -15.46
N TYR A 205 8.55 -17.97 -14.44
CA TYR A 205 9.54 -19.05 -14.55
C TYR A 205 8.99 -20.30 -13.85
N PRO A 206 8.13 -21.08 -14.53
CA PRO A 206 7.60 -22.33 -14.00
C PRO A 206 8.73 -23.37 -13.82
N VAL A 207 9.40 -23.26 -12.68
CA VAL A 207 10.27 -24.21 -11.95
C VAL A 207 11.58 -24.70 -12.64
N SER A 208 12.65 -24.72 -11.84
CA SER A 208 13.68 -25.78 -11.89
C SER A 208 14.12 -26.09 -10.44
N PRO A 209 14.65 -27.30 -10.18
CA PRO A 209 14.35 -28.11 -8.98
C PRO A 209 14.91 -27.52 -7.69
N SER A 210 14.64 -28.19 -6.56
CA SER A 210 15.16 -27.88 -5.22
C SER A 210 16.64 -27.47 -5.13
N ASN A 211 17.47 -27.75 -6.15
CA ASN A 211 18.87 -27.32 -6.22
C ASN A 211 19.08 -25.80 -6.32
N ALA A 212 18.08 -25.03 -6.77
CA ALA A 212 18.13 -23.56 -6.77
C ALA A 212 17.81 -22.96 -5.38
N ILE A 213 17.06 -23.68 -4.56
CA ILE A 213 16.89 -23.40 -3.12
C ILE A 213 18.04 -24.11 -2.40
N ALA A 214 19.25 -23.58 -2.60
CA ALA A 214 20.44 -24.19 -2.05
C ALA A 214 20.41 -24.16 -0.51
N PRO A 215 20.87 -25.25 0.15
CA PRO A 215 21.06 -25.21 1.58
C PRO A 215 21.97 -24.06 2.00
N GLY A 216 21.61 -23.37 3.07
CA GLY A 216 22.36 -22.21 3.55
C GLY A 216 21.54 -21.29 4.43
N GLU A 217 22.12 -20.15 4.76
CA GLU A 217 21.48 -19.10 5.55
C GLU A 217 20.68 -18.16 4.65
N TRP A 218 19.42 -17.97 5.01
CA TRP A 218 18.48 -17.09 4.33
C TRP A 218 17.87 -16.13 5.33
N GLN A 219 17.19 -15.12 4.82
CA GLN A 219 16.43 -14.15 5.60
C GLN A 219 15.03 -14.02 5.04
N LEU A 220 14.05 -13.99 5.93
CA LEU A 220 12.68 -13.61 5.61
C LEU A 220 12.48 -12.14 5.92
N VAL A 221 11.90 -11.43 4.98
CA VAL A 221 11.51 -10.04 5.10
C VAL A 221 10.02 -9.96 4.86
N TRP A 222 9.34 -9.05 5.55
CA TRP A 222 7.93 -8.83 5.34
C TRP A 222 7.61 -7.35 5.15
N GLY A 223 6.49 -7.09 4.48
CA GLY A 223 5.90 -5.77 4.29
C GLY A 223 4.41 -5.82 4.62
N GLY A 224 3.87 -4.75 5.19
CA GLY A 224 2.43 -4.53 5.35
C GLY A 224 1.99 -3.23 4.68
N ASN A 225 0.82 -3.22 4.03
CA ASN A 225 0.36 -2.08 3.23
C ASN A 225 0.04 -0.81 4.05
N TYR A 226 -0.02 -0.90 5.38
CA TYR A 226 -0.14 0.25 6.29
C TYR A 226 1.14 0.51 7.11
N ARG A 227 2.24 -0.16 6.76
CA ARG A 227 3.53 -0.02 7.46
C ARG A 227 4.44 0.96 6.75
N VAL A 228 5.28 1.64 7.52
CA VAL A 228 6.38 2.46 7.00
C VAL A 228 7.23 1.60 6.06
N ALA A 229 7.55 2.07 4.86
CA ALA A 229 8.44 1.33 3.98
C ALA A 229 9.87 1.39 4.52
N PRO A 230 10.67 0.30 4.44
CA PRO A 230 12.09 0.39 4.70
C PRO A 230 12.73 1.43 3.78
N PRO A 231 13.73 2.20 4.23
CA PRO A 231 14.52 3.06 3.35
C PRO A 231 15.03 2.29 2.12
N PRO A 232 15.11 2.93 0.93
CA PRO A 232 15.67 2.31 -0.26
C PRO A 232 17.05 1.70 0.03
N GLY A 233 17.25 0.44 -0.35
CA GLY A 233 18.51 -0.28 -0.13
C GLY A 233 18.64 -0.94 1.24
N THR A 234 17.62 -0.84 2.11
CA THR A 234 17.53 -1.65 3.34
C THR A 234 16.45 -2.71 3.19
N LEU A 235 16.78 -3.94 3.61
CA LEU A 235 15.76 -4.95 3.86
C LEU A 235 14.98 -4.52 5.11
N GLY A 236 13.66 -4.75 5.13
CA GLY A 236 12.86 -4.58 6.34
C GLY A 236 13.33 -5.51 7.47
N PRO A 237 12.61 -5.58 8.60
CA PRO A 237 12.95 -6.51 9.68
C PRO A 237 13.18 -7.92 9.13
N ALA A 238 14.42 -8.40 9.25
CA ALA A 238 14.86 -9.65 8.67
C ALA A 238 14.89 -10.73 9.74
N THR A 239 14.21 -11.85 9.48
CA THR A 239 14.24 -13.03 10.35
C THR A 239 15.12 -14.10 9.70
N PRO A 240 16.22 -14.51 10.34
CA PRO A 240 17.06 -15.58 9.83
C PRO A 240 16.29 -16.90 9.69
N ILE A 241 16.60 -17.65 8.64
CA ILE A 241 16.09 -19.01 8.43
C ILE A 241 17.20 -19.87 7.81
N GLN A 242 17.36 -21.08 8.32
CA GLN A 242 18.18 -22.10 7.69
C GLN A 242 17.36 -22.84 6.63
N ILE A 243 17.90 -22.98 5.42
CA ILE A 243 17.34 -23.89 4.43
C ILE A 243 18.25 -25.10 4.32
N GLY A 244 17.65 -26.28 4.46
CA GLY A 244 18.33 -27.56 4.41
C GLY A 244 19.30 -27.81 5.56
N ASN A 245 19.65 -29.07 5.76
CA ASN A 245 20.43 -29.53 6.92
C ASN A 245 19.72 -29.23 8.24
N CYS A 246 18.39 -29.42 8.26
CA CYS A 246 17.63 -29.27 9.50
C CYS A 246 17.97 -30.40 10.47
N PRO A 247 18.06 -30.11 11.79
CA PRO A 247 18.42 -31.09 12.83
C PRO A 247 17.33 -32.12 13.10
#